data_AF-A0A9W6FHI0-F1
#
_entry.id   AF-A0A9W6FHI0-F1
#
_cell.length_a   1.000
_cell.length_b   1.000
_cell.length_c   1.000
_cell.angle_alpha   90.00
_cell.angle_beta   90.00
_cell.angle_gamma   90.00
#
_symmetry.space_group_name_H-M   'P 1'
#
loop_
_entity.id
_entity.type
_entity.pdbx_description
1 polymer ?
#
loop_
_entity_poly.entity_id
_entity_poly.type
_entity_poly.pdbx_seq_one_letter_code
_entity_poly.pdbx_strand_id
1 'polypeptide(L)' 'MKIIGTQEELKWVRRALANNCEGCIFEERCNQNASEEQKKHGKTLTSCEEFMARQITFISEEETKTTK' A
#
# COMPACT_ATOMS: atom_id res chain seq x y z
N MET A 1 -0.93 -8.00 -4.24
CA MET A 1 -0.02 -7.61 -5.34
C MET A 1 1.41 -7.83 -4.87
N LYS A 2 2.36 -8.18 -5.76
CA LYS A 2 3.79 -8.29 -5.40
C LYS A 2 4.60 -7.31 -6.24
N ILE A 3 5.51 -6.59 -5.60
CA ILE A 3 6.43 -5.66 -6.26
C ILE A 3 7.84 -6.03 -5.81
N ILE A 4 8.70 -6.31 -6.79
CA ILE A 4 10.11 -6.63 -6.58
C ILE A 4 10.91 -5.47 -7.16
N GLY A 5 11.93 -5.04 -6.43
CA GLY A 5 12.82 -3.97 -6.87
C GLY A 5 13.89 -3.69 -5.83
N THR A 6 14.76 -2.75 -6.15
CA THR A 6 15.77 -2.22 -5.21
C THR A 6 15.11 -1.48 -4.05
N GLN A 7 15.84 -1.28 -2.94
CA GLN A 7 15.32 -0.51 -1.80
C GLN A 7 14.85 0.91 -2.20
N GLU A 8 15.56 1.56 -3.13
CA GLU A 8 15.18 2.89 -3.62
C GLU A 8 13.90 2.85 -4.45
N GLU A 9 13.76 1.88 -5.36
CA GLU A 9 12.53 1.70 -6.16
C GLU A 9 11.33 1.37 -5.26
N LEU A 10 11.48 0.45 -4.31
CA LEU A 10 10.38 0.10 -3.40
C LEU A 10 9.95 1.31 -2.56
N LYS A 11 10.91 2.12 -2.10
CA LYS A 11 10.63 3.36 -1.37
C LYS A 11 9.93 4.39 -2.26
N TRP A 12 10.36 4.52 -3.52
CA TRP A 12 9.73 5.40 -4.49
C TRP A 12 8.29 4.97 -4.79
N VAL A 13 8.07 3.67 -5.07
CA VAL A 13 6.73 3.12 -5.36
C VAL A 13 5.77 3.33 -4.19
N ARG A 14 6.20 3.07 -2.95
CA ARG A 14 5.38 3.32 -1.75
C ARG A 14 4.86 4.76 -1.70
N ARG A 15 5.75 5.73 -1.93
CA ARG A 15 5.40 7.15 -1.93
C ARG A 15 4.53 7.55 -3.12
N ALA A 16 4.84 7.05 -4.31
CA ALA A 16 4.07 7.35 -5.52
C ALA A 16 2.62 6.88 -5.39
N LEU A 17 2.41 5.66 -4.89
CA LEU A 17 1.08 5.11 -4.68
C LEU A 17 0.29 5.87 -3.61
N ALA A 18 0.96 6.35 -2.55
CA ALA A 18 0.31 7.10 -1.47
C ALA A 18 -0.16 8.50 -1.89
N ASN A 19 0.46 9.09 -2.92
CA ASN A 19 0.17 10.46 -3.36
C ASN A 19 -0.86 10.54 -4.49
N ASN A 20 -1.36 9.41 -5.01
CA ASN A 20 -2.22 9.41 -6.18
C ASN A 20 -3.53 8.65 -5.94
N CYS A 21 -4.44 9.24 -5.16
CA CYS A 21 -5.75 8.63 -4.87
C CYS A 21 -6.63 8.52 -6.13
N GLU A 22 -6.60 9.53 -7.00
CA GLU A 22 -7.36 9.52 -8.26
C GLU A 22 -6.74 8.51 -9.24
N GLY A 23 -7.52 7.50 -9.64
CA GLY A 23 -7.03 6.42 -10.48
C GLY A 23 -6.17 5.40 -9.72
N CYS A 24 -6.19 5.42 -8.38
CA CYS A 24 -5.55 4.40 -7.57
C CYS A 24 -6.24 3.05 -7.78
N ILE A 25 -5.46 2.00 -8.05
CA ILE A 25 -5.99 0.63 -8.20
C ILE A 25 -6.66 0.08 -6.93
N PHE A 26 -6.45 0.75 -5.79
CA PHE A 26 -7.04 0.40 -4.50
C PHE A 26 -8.12 1.38 -4.05
N GLU A 27 -8.46 2.39 -4.86
CA GLU A 27 -9.37 3.49 -4.49
C GLU A 27 -10.68 2.98 -3.87
N GLU A 28 -11.39 2.10 -4.58
CA GLU A 28 -12.66 1.56 -4.12
C GLU A 28 -12.55 0.84 -2.77
N ARG A 29 -11.57 -0.06 -2.63
CA ARG A 29 -11.37 -0.83 -1.39
C ARG A 29 -10.86 0.02 -0.24
N CYS A 30 -10.02 1.02 -0.53
CA CYS A 30 -9.53 1.98 0.45
C CYS A 30 -10.69 2.84 0.98
N ASN A 31 -11.57 3.32 0.10
CA ASN A 31 -12.77 4.07 0.47
C ASN A 31 -13.75 3.22 1.28
N GLN A 32 -13.93 1.95 0.92
CA GLN A 32 -14.72 1.01 1.72
C GLN A 32 -14.15 0.83 3.13
N ASN A 33 -12.83 0.62 3.27
CA ASN A 33 -12.16 0.54 4.57
C ASN A 33 -12.40 1.79 5.41
N ALA A 34 -12.17 2.98 4.84
CA ALA A 34 -12.40 4.25 5.53
C ALA A 34 -13.87 4.42 5.95
N SER A 35 -14.82 4.05 5.09
CA SER A 35 -16.25 4.08 5.42
C SER A 35 -16.61 3.14 6.58
N GLU A 36 -16.03 1.94 6.61
CA GLU A 36 -16.23 1.00 7.71
C GLU A 36 -15.63 1.51 9.03
N GLU A 37 -14.42 2.07 8.98
CA GLU A 37 -13.78 2.66 10.16
C GLU A 37 -14.61 3.83 10.70
N GLN A 38 -15.11 4.69 9.81
CA GLN A 38 -16.01 5.78 10.19
C GLN A 38 -17.30 5.26 10.85
N LYS A 39 -17.91 4.19 10.31
CA LYS A 39 -19.12 3.59 10.89
C LYS A 39 -18.86 2.93 12.25
N LYS A 40 -17.74 2.24 12.41
CA LYS A 40 -17.41 1.47 13.64
C LYS A 40 -16.83 2.32 14.75
N HIS A 41 -16.02 3.32 14.39
CA HIS A 41 -15.18 4.07 15.33
C HIS A 41 -15.43 5.58 15.32
N GLY A 42 -16.29 6.08 14.42
CA GLY A 42 -16.58 7.52 14.30
C GLY A 42 -15.44 8.34 13.69
N LYS A 43 -14.38 7.69 13.22
CA LYS A 43 -13.22 8.32 12.56
C LYS A 43 -12.53 7.31 11.65
N THR A 44 -11.88 7.81 10.59
CA THR A 44 -10.90 7.04 9.82
C THR A 44 -9.65 6.81 10.68
N LEU A 45 -9.18 5.58 10.75
CA LEU A 45 -8.02 5.17 11.54
C LEU A 45 -6.81 4.87 10.68
N THR A 46 -7.02 4.30 9.49
CA THR A 46 -5.95 3.86 8.60
C THR A 46 -5.72 4.89 7.49
N SER A 47 -4.48 5.32 7.31
CA SER A 47 -4.07 6.16 6.17
C SER A 47 -3.98 5.35 4.87
N CYS A 48 -3.98 6.02 3.72
CA CYS A 48 -3.84 5.34 2.42
C CYS A 48 -2.54 4.52 2.33
N GLU A 49 -1.42 5.06 2.84
CA GLU A 49 -0.13 4.37 2.88
C GLU A 49 -0.20 3.07 3.69
N GLU A 50 -0.77 3.13 4.89
CA GLU A 50 -0.94 1.96 5.76
C GLU A 50 -1.89 0.92 5.15
N PHE A 51 -2.96 1.37 4.50
CA PHE A 51 -3.89 0.47 3.81
C PHE A 51 -3.17 -0.29 2.69
N MET A 52 -2.45 0.41 1.82
CA MET A 52 -1.74 -0.21 0.70
C MET A 52 -0.60 -1.12 1.14
N ALA A 53 0.10 -0.78 2.23
CA ALA A 53 1.13 -1.65 2.81
C ALA A 53 0.57 -3.03 3.21
N ARG A 54 -0.72 -3.14 3.52
CA ARG A 54 -1.41 -4.42 3.78
C ARG A 54 -1.78 -5.18 2.50
N GLN A 55 -1.92 -4.49 1.36
CA GLN A 55 -2.35 -5.07 0.08
C GLN A 55 -1.17 -5.47 -0.84
N ILE A 56 -0.01 -4.85 -0.64
CA ILE A 56 1.17 -4.98 -1.49
C ILE A 56 2.31 -5.60 -0.70
N THR A 57 2.79 -6.74 -1.17
CA THR A 57 4.04 -7.33 -0.68
C THR A 57 5.20 -6.74 -1.47
N PHE A 58 6.02 -5.92 -0.80
CA PHE A 58 7.27 -5.39 -1.34
C PHE A 58 8.40 -6.35 -0.99
N ILE A 59 9.18 -6.77 -1.98
CA ILE A 59 10.28 -7.73 -1.81
C ILE A 59 11.54 -7.09 -2.37
N SER A 60 12.60 -7.02 -1.57
CA SER A 60 13.90 -6.52 -2.04
C SER A 60 14.51 -7.52 -3.02
N GLU A 61 15.12 -7.05 -4.11
CA GLU A 61 15.90 -7.92 -5.00
C GLU A 61 16.98 -8.71 -4.26
N GLU A 62 17.56 -8.14 -3.20
CA GLU A 62 18.54 -8.82 -2.35
C GLU A 62 17.94 -10.05 -1.66
N GLU A 63 16.70 -9.95 -1.16
CA GLU A 63 15.98 -11.06 -0.52
C GLU A 63 15.69 -12.20 -1.53
N THR A 64 15.47 -11.84 -2.80
CA THR A 64 15.23 -12.84 -3.86
C THR A 64 16.51 -13.60 -4.26
N LYS A 65 17.70 -13.01 -4.05
CA LYS A 65 18.99 -13.65 -4.37
C LYS A 65 19.44 -14.66 -3.32
N THR A 66 19.08 -14.46 -2.06
CA THR A 66 19.48 -15.33 -0.93
C THR A 66 18.66 -16.63 -0.86
N THR A 67 17.59 -16.76 -1.64
CA THR A 67 16.70 -17.94 -1.65
C THR A 67 16.96 -18.89 -2.83
N LYS A 68 18.13 -18.77 -3.49
CA LYS A 68 18.55 -19.64 -4.59
C LYS A 68 19.83 -20.41 -4.25
#